data_AF-A0A922VPF6-F1
#
_entry.id   AF-A0A922VPF6-F1
#
_cell.length_a   1.000
_cell.length_b   1.000
_cell.length_c   1.000
_cell.angle_alpha   90.00
_cell.angle_beta   90.00
_cell.angle_gamma   90.00
#
_symmetry.space_group_name_H-M   'P 1'
#
loop_
_entity.id
_entity.type
_entity.pdbx_description
1 polymer ?
#
loop_
_entity_poly.entity_id
_entity_poly.type
_entity_poly.pdbx_seq_one_letter_code
_entity_poly.pdbx_strand_id
1 'polypeptide(L)'
;MSSESINGVGGEEAMMLHAEFMELPMNPFEFTSRMYRGAPAMIVAQQEELAYRIELTGREFADIVAFVHDADEQAKFTEADIPYEPNEMMEHTEEEGAHDQAEL
;
A
#
# COMPACT_ATOMS: atom_id res chain seq x y z
N MET A 1 -14.66 1.76 -4.27
CA MET A 1 -13.47 2.63 -4.15
C MET A 1 -13.09 2.64 -2.70
N SER A 2 -12.04 1.89 -2.34
CA SER A 2 -11.53 1.81 -0.97
C SER A 2 -10.50 2.95 -0.79
N SER A 3 -10.49 3.57 0.40
CA SER A 3 -9.63 4.70 0.76
C SER A 3 -8.13 4.33 0.86
N GLU A 4 -7.86 3.04 0.75
CA GLU A 4 -6.56 2.39 0.85
C GLU A 4 -5.86 2.23 -0.52
N SER A 5 -6.57 2.54 -1.63
CA SER A 5 -6.08 2.43 -3.01
C SER A 5 -5.90 3.79 -3.71
N ILE A 6 -4.92 3.90 -4.62
CA ILE A 6 -4.69 5.07 -5.48
C ILE A 6 -4.99 4.67 -6.92
N ASN A 7 -6.02 5.26 -7.52
CA ASN A 7 -6.49 4.92 -8.87
C ASN A 7 -6.76 3.41 -9.08
N GLY A 8 -7.19 2.69 -8.03
CA GLY A 8 -7.42 1.25 -8.08
C GLY A 8 -6.18 0.39 -7.78
N VAL A 9 -5.01 1.00 -7.56
CA VAL A 9 -3.77 0.31 -7.21
C VAL A 9 -3.56 0.35 -5.69
N GLY A 10 -3.46 -0.82 -5.07
CA GLY A 10 -3.34 -1.01 -3.62
C GLY A 10 -4.25 -2.15 -3.11
N GLY A 11 -4.08 -2.55 -1.86
CA GLY A 11 -4.90 -3.60 -1.23
C GLY A 11 -5.99 -3.04 -0.32
N GLU A 12 -7.02 -3.84 -0.05
CA GLU A 12 -8.18 -3.43 0.76
C GLU A 12 -7.87 -3.29 2.27
N GLU A 13 -6.80 -3.91 2.75
CA GLU A 13 -6.43 -3.94 4.18
C GLU A 13 -5.23 -3.03 4.52
N ALA A 14 -4.84 -2.14 3.62
CA ALA A 14 -3.71 -1.25 3.83
C ALA A 14 -4.08 0.02 4.62
N MET A 15 -3.07 0.80 5.00
CA MET A 15 -3.32 2.14 5.52
C MET A 15 -3.82 3.08 4.41
N MET A 16 -4.60 4.10 4.75
CA MET A 16 -4.97 5.16 3.81
C MET A 16 -3.72 5.89 3.31
N LEU A 17 -3.44 5.80 2.01
CA LEU A 17 -2.29 6.45 1.35
C LEU A 17 -2.72 7.49 0.30
N HIS A 18 -4.01 7.56 -0.02
CA HIS A 18 -4.54 8.52 -0.98
C HIS A 18 -4.45 9.95 -0.43
N ALA A 19 -3.88 10.87 -1.22
CA ALA A 19 -3.53 12.22 -0.80
C ALA A 19 -4.73 13.02 -0.29
N GLU A 20 -5.94 12.78 -0.84
CA GLU A 20 -7.19 13.40 -0.40
C GLU A 20 -7.53 13.11 1.08
N PHE A 21 -7.11 11.97 1.63
CA PHE A 21 -7.40 11.56 3.01
C PHE A 21 -6.22 11.78 3.97
N MET A 22 -5.12 12.34 3.48
CA MET A 22 -3.95 12.61 4.32
C MET A 22 -4.20 13.83 5.21
N GLU A 23 -3.96 13.67 6.52
CA GLU A 23 -4.09 14.76 7.48
C GLU A 23 -3.06 15.87 7.18
N LEU A 24 -3.50 17.13 7.14
CA LEU A 24 -2.63 18.28 6.97
C LEU A 24 -2.73 19.26 8.16
N PRO A 25 -1.59 19.73 8.71
CA PRO A 25 -0.21 19.35 8.36
C PRO A 25 0.20 18.00 8.97
N MET A 26 0.80 17.12 8.18
CA MET A 26 1.36 15.86 8.69
C MET A 26 2.79 16.05 9.19
N ASN A 27 3.11 15.42 10.32
CA ASN A 27 4.48 15.24 10.75
C ASN A 27 5.11 14.01 10.05
N PRO A 28 6.15 14.17 9.21
CA PRO A 28 6.77 13.05 8.49
C PRO A 28 7.36 11.99 9.43
N PHE A 29 7.79 12.38 10.63
CA PHE A 29 8.24 11.43 11.66
C PHE A 29 7.09 10.58 12.17
N GLU A 30 5.90 11.15 12.32
CA GLU A 30 4.73 10.42 12.80
C GLU A 30 4.27 9.39 11.76
N PHE A 31 4.20 9.77 10.49
CA PHE A 31 3.88 8.84 9.40
C PHE A 31 4.89 7.70 9.30
N THR A 32 6.18 8.02 9.30
CA THR A 32 7.24 6.99 9.28
C THR A 32 7.16 6.09 10.53
N SER A 33 6.82 6.65 11.70
CA SER A 33 6.62 5.86 12.92
C SER A 33 5.42 4.91 12.83
N ARG A 34 4.34 5.32 12.16
CA ARG A 34 3.17 4.45 11.90
C ARG A 34 3.55 3.33 10.93
N MET A 35 4.27 3.62 9.84
CA MET A 35 4.80 2.60 8.94
C MET A 35 5.69 1.60 9.68
N TYR A 36 6.61 2.09 10.53
CA TYR A 36 7.51 1.23 11.31
C TYR A 36 6.75 0.32 12.29
N ARG A 37 5.64 0.78 12.89
CA ARG A 37 4.79 -0.05 13.75
C ARG A 37 4.07 -1.15 12.98
N GLY A 38 3.66 -0.88 11.75
CA GLY A 38 3.03 -1.88 10.86
C GLY A 38 4.02 -2.83 10.18
N ALA A 39 5.31 -2.46 10.14
CA ALA A 39 6.34 -3.21 9.42
C ALA A 39 6.41 -4.70 9.76
N PRO A 40 6.27 -5.18 11.02
CA PRO A 40 6.32 -6.61 11.30
C PRO A 40 5.25 -7.42 10.55
N ALA A 41 4.00 -6.94 10.50
CA ALA A 41 2.93 -7.61 9.76
C ALA A 41 3.18 -7.56 8.26
N MET A 42 3.61 -6.41 7.75
CA MET A 42 3.95 -6.24 6.34
C MET A 42 5.14 -7.12 5.91
N ILE A 43 6.13 -7.35 6.79
CA ILE A 43 7.26 -8.24 6.52
C ILE A 43 6.80 -9.69 6.38
N VAL A 44 5.85 -10.14 7.23
CA VAL A 44 5.26 -11.48 7.13
C VAL A 44 4.53 -11.62 5.80
N ALA A 45 3.64 -10.68 5.47
CA ALA A 45 2.92 -10.67 4.20
C ALA A 45 3.88 -10.67 2.99
N GLN A 46 4.90 -9.82 2.99
CA GLN A 46 5.92 -9.81 1.93
C GLN A 46 6.66 -11.14 1.82
N GLN A 47 6.96 -11.81 2.93
CA GLN A 47 7.65 -13.10 2.88
C GLN A 47 6.75 -14.23 2.38
N GLU A 48 5.46 -14.18 2.67
CA GLU A 48 4.45 -15.15 2.22
C GLU A 48 4.10 -14.94 0.74
N GLU A 49 3.93 -13.68 0.33
CA GLU A 49 3.50 -13.32 -1.03
C GLU A 49 4.68 -13.16 -2.00
N LEU A 50 5.67 -12.31 -1.67
CA LEU A 50 6.79 -11.98 -2.57
C LEU A 50 7.96 -12.97 -2.47
N ALA A 51 7.98 -13.84 -1.45
CA ALA A 51 9.14 -14.65 -1.06
C ALA A 51 10.42 -13.85 -0.71
N TYR A 52 10.36 -12.51 -0.72
CA TYR A 52 11.43 -11.61 -0.31
C TYR A 52 10.87 -10.39 0.44
N ARG A 53 11.76 -9.69 1.16
CA ARG A 53 11.41 -8.47 1.89
C ARG A 53 11.83 -7.24 1.10
N ILE A 54 10.94 -6.25 1.03
CA ILE A 54 11.26 -4.93 0.50
C ILE A 54 12.09 -4.17 1.56
N GLU A 55 13.31 -3.80 1.21
CA GLU A 55 14.18 -2.98 2.05
C GLU A 55 14.16 -1.55 1.54
N LEU A 56 13.78 -0.59 2.40
CA LEU A 56 13.68 0.82 2.06
C LEU A 56 14.84 1.61 2.67
N THR A 57 15.48 2.43 1.86
CA THR A 57 16.46 3.43 2.28
C THR A 57 15.77 4.66 2.87
N GLY A 58 16.53 5.47 3.61
CA GLY A 58 16.02 6.75 4.13
C GLY A 58 15.58 7.72 3.03
N ARG A 59 16.12 7.59 1.81
CA ARG A 59 15.70 8.40 0.66
C ARG A 59 14.34 7.94 0.13
N GLU A 60 14.15 6.63 -0.04
CA GLU A 60 12.88 6.06 -0.50
C GLU A 60 11.75 6.35 0.50
N PHE A 61 12.03 6.36 1.81
CA PHE A 61 11.06 6.83 2.79
C PHE A 61 10.66 8.29 2.59
N ALA A 62 11.62 9.17 2.29
CA ALA A 62 11.33 10.57 2.01
C ALA A 62 10.51 10.73 0.71
N ASP A 63 10.81 9.91 -0.29
CA ASP A 63 10.08 9.91 -1.56
C ASP A 63 8.64 9.38 -1.39
N ILE A 64 8.42 8.33 -0.58
CA ILE A 64 7.07 7.85 -0.21
C ILE A 64 6.29 8.95 0.51
N VAL A 65 6.92 9.61 1.49
CA VAL A 65 6.28 10.74 2.20
C VAL A 65 5.92 11.85 1.23
N ALA A 66 6.77 12.19 0.26
CA ALA A 66 6.42 13.19 -0.74
C ALA A 66 5.24 12.75 -1.62
N PHE A 67 5.27 11.51 -2.10
CA PHE A 67 4.25 10.93 -2.97
C PHE A 67 2.86 10.88 -2.32
N VAL A 68 2.76 10.48 -1.05
CA VAL A 68 1.46 10.40 -0.37
C VAL A 68 0.79 11.76 -0.17
N HIS A 69 1.52 12.87 -0.35
CA HIS A 69 0.97 14.23 -0.25
C HIS A 69 0.82 14.96 -1.58
N ASP A 70 1.24 14.35 -2.68
CA ASP A 70 1.19 14.99 -3.99
C ASP A 70 0.05 14.38 -4.81
N ALA A 71 -1.14 15.01 -4.72
CA ALA A 71 -2.31 14.56 -5.46
C ALA A 71 -2.10 14.62 -6.98
N ASP A 72 -1.30 15.58 -7.48
CA ASP A 72 -1.00 15.69 -8.90
C ASP A 72 -0.06 14.57 -9.37
N GLU A 73 0.86 14.12 -8.49
CA GLU A 73 1.71 12.96 -8.75
C GLU A 73 0.92 11.65 -8.65
N GLN A 74 0.06 11.49 -7.65
CA GLN A 74 -0.82 10.32 -7.53
C GLN A 74 -1.77 10.18 -8.73
N ALA A 75 -2.26 11.29 -9.29
CA ALA A 75 -3.11 11.26 -10.48
C ALA A 75 -2.42 10.68 -11.73
N LYS A 76 -1.08 10.59 -11.74
CA LYS A 76 -0.31 9.98 -12.83
C LYS A 76 -0.09 8.49 -12.65
N PHE A 77 -0.27 7.97 -11.44
CA PHE A 77 0.00 6.57 -11.09
C PHE A 77 -1.10 5.65 -11.63
N THR A 78 -0.71 4.56 -12.28
CA THR A 78 -1.62 3.62 -12.96
C THR A 78 -1.18 2.17 -12.74
N GLU A 79 -2.04 1.21 -13.07
CA GLU A 79 -1.70 -0.22 -13.06
C GLU A 79 -0.46 -0.56 -13.92
N ALA A 80 -0.19 0.23 -14.97
CA ALA A 80 0.99 0.04 -15.81
C ALA A 80 2.32 0.33 -15.10
N ASP A 81 2.28 1.01 -13.95
CA ASP A 81 3.43 1.31 -13.11
C ASP A 81 3.74 0.17 -12.12
N ILE A 82 2.88 -0.85 -12.03
CA ILE A 82 3.10 -2.06 -11.22
C ILE A 82 4.15 -2.93 -11.93
N PRO A 83 5.25 -3.31 -11.26
CA PRO A 83 6.24 -4.21 -11.85
C PRO A 83 5.63 -5.58 -12.20
N TYR A 84 6.22 -6.30 -13.17
CA TYR A 84 5.66 -7.57 -13.66
C TYR A 84 5.59 -8.68 -12.59
N GLU A 85 6.54 -8.73 -11.64
CA GLU A 85 6.54 -9.72 -10.55
C GLU A 85 5.34 -9.59 -9.57
N PRO A 86 4.96 -8.40 -9.09
CA PRO A 86 3.78 -8.26 -8.22
C PRO A 86 2.42 -8.44 -8.92
N ASN A 87 2.33 -8.42 -10.25
CA ASN A 87 1.06 -8.57 -10.96
C ASN A 87 0.46 -9.98 -10.81
N GLU A 88 1.29 -11.02 -10.74
CA GLU A 88 0.84 -12.40 -10.51
C GLU A 88 0.28 -12.61 -9.08
N MET A 89 0.59 -11.70 -8.14
CA MET A 89 0.13 -11.81 -6.75
C MET A 89 -1.16 -11.03 -6.47
N MET A 90 -1.40 -9.92 -7.18
CA MET A 90 -2.66 -9.18 -7.05
C MET A 90 -3.86 -10.01 -7.52
N GLU A 91 -3.67 -10.91 -8.50
CA GLU A 91 -4.69 -11.89 -8.92
C GLU A 91 -5.05 -12.89 -7.80
N HIS A 92 -4.11 -13.25 -6.92
CA HIS A 92 -4.37 -14.19 -5.83
C HIS A 92 -5.19 -13.59 -4.67
N THR A 93 -5.13 -12.29 -4.46
CA THR A 93 -5.94 -11.61 -3.43
C THR A 93 -7.42 -11.50 -3.83
N GLU A 94 -7.73 -11.51 -5.13
CA GLU A 94 -9.11 -11.44 -5.63
C GLU A 94 -9.88 -12.78 -5.48
N GLU A 95 -9.19 -13.93 -5.48
CA GLU A 95 -9.85 -15.24 -5.36
C GLU A 95 -10.22 -15.63 -3.91
N GLU A 96 -9.52 -15.11 -2.89
CA GLU A 96 -9.80 -15.44 -1.48
C GLU A 96 -10.91 -14.59 -0.83
N GLY A 97 -11.48 -13.60 -1.53
CA GLY A 97 -12.63 -12.81 -1.06
C GLY A 97 -13.99 -13.51 -1.21
N ALA A 98 -14.05 -14.73 -1.77
CA ALA A 98 -15.28 -15.41 -2.14
C ALA A 98 -15.70 -16.55 -1.21
N HIS A 99 -15.38 -16.54 0.09
CA HIS A 99 -15.92 -17.52 1.04
C HIS A 99 -16.11 -16.95 2.46
N ASP A 100 -17.22 -16.26 2.72
CA ASP A 100 -18.10 -16.62 3.86
C ASP A 100 -19.41 -15.82 3.86
N GLN A 101 -20.44 -16.32 3.17
CA GLN A 101 -21.83 -16.02 3.49
C GLN A 101 -22.71 -17.24 3.19
N ALA A 102 -22.57 -18.31 3.99
CA ALA A 102 -23.64 -19.29 4.18
C ALA A 102 -23.47 -20.05 5.51
N GLU A 103 -24.54 -20.00 6.33
CA GLU A 103 -24.76 -20.71 7.61
C GLU A 103 -24.02 -20.09 8.82
N LEU A 104 -24.67 -19.56 9.87
CA LEU A 104 -25.87 -19.99 10.61
C LEU A 104 -26.68 -18.81 11.19
#